data_AF-A0A8T7I9W6-F1
#
_entry.id   AF-A0A8T7I9W6-F1
#
_cell.length_a   1.000
_cell.length_b   1.000
_cell.length_c   1.000
_cell.angle_alpha   90.00
_cell.angle_beta   90.00
_cell.angle_gamma   90.00
#
_symmetry.space_group_name_H-M   'P 1'
#
loop_
_entity.id
_entity.type
_entity.pdbx_description
1 polymer ?
#
loop_
_entity_poly.entity_id
_entity_poly.type
_entity_poly.pdbx_seq_one_letter_code
_entity_poly.pdbx_strand_id
1 'polypeptide(L)'
;MAFKYGILILILLCSFSSAGSSSYRQGGTSIYFTQLGHLKHQAELGDPNAQFMLGNLYLSPPKDTSIRQNLEKAVDYYFQAAIRNHAGAQYNLGVMYYRGSGVSESKMMASVWFKLAADNKSPVAKSVKRNAETSLQDLQEKLSTEEKVEANQWIATFNDWISSKNYRTAKLPSLS
;
A
#
# COMPACT_ATOMS: atom_id res chain seq x y z
N MET A 1 -4.20 -30.61 82.25
CA MET A 1 -3.49 -31.70 81.52
C MET A 1 -3.21 -31.16 80.12
N ALA A 2 -2.05 -30.56 79.81
CA ALA A 2 -0.74 -31.17 79.49
C ALA A 2 -0.90 -32.24 78.38
N PHE A 3 -0.37 -32.12 77.16
CA PHE A 3 1.02 -31.97 76.67
C PHE A 3 1.01 -31.26 75.29
N LYS A 4 1.78 -30.19 75.02
CA LYS A 4 3.22 -30.08 74.64
C LYS A 4 3.56 -30.44 73.17
N TYR A 5 3.94 -29.39 72.43
CA TYR A 5 4.97 -29.24 71.37
C TYR A 5 5.21 -30.34 70.33
N GLY A 6 5.17 -29.91 69.05
CA GLY A 6 5.80 -30.59 67.92
C GLY A 6 5.91 -29.67 66.71
N ILE A 7 6.92 -28.79 66.71
CA ILE A 7 7.38 -28.07 65.52
C ILE A 7 7.93 -29.13 64.55
N LEU A 8 7.32 -29.27 63.38
CA LEU A 8 8.01 -29.85 62.22
C LEU A 8 7.92 -28.86 61.06
N ILE A 9 9.00 -28.09 60.94
CA ILE A 9 9.33 -27.26 59.79
C ILE A 9 9.59 -28.22 58.62
N LEU A 10 8.62 -28.35 57.71
CA LEU A 10 8.85 -28.92 56.38
C LEU A 10 9.10 -27.75 55.43
N ILE A 11 10.37 -27.36 55.34
CA ILE A 11 10.89 -26.57 54.22
C ILE A 11 10.70 -27.44 52.97
N LEU A 12 9.56 -27.27 52.32
CA LEU A 12 9.39 -27.70 50.95
C LEU A 12 10.29 -26.78 50.14
N LEU A 13 11.50 -27.26 49.85
CA LEU A 13 12.41 -26.63 48.90
C LEU A 13 11.61 -26.40 47.62
N CYS A 14 11.25 -25.14 47.37
CA CYS A 14 10.97 -24.65 46.04
C CYS A 14 12.21 -24.97 45.20
N SER A 15 12.19 -26.14 44.57
CA SER A 15 13.06 -26.43 43.45
C SER A 15 12.74 -25.37 42.42
N PHE A 16 13.64 -24.39 42.38
CA PHE A 16 13.75 -23.35 41.38
C PHE A 16 14.10 -24.03 40.05
N SER A 17 13.18 -24.80 39.49
CA SER A 17 13.12 -24.96 38.05
C SER A 17 12.58 -23.65 37.55
N SER A 18 13.46 -22.82 37.00
CA SER A 18 13.11 -21.90 35.94
C SER A 18 12.51 -22.71 34.80
N ALA A 19 11.26 -23.14 34.98
CA ALA A 19 10.36 -23.39 33.88
C ALA A 19 10.33 -22.05 33.17
N GLY A 20 11.12 -21.98 32.11
CA GLY A 20 11.30 -20.78 31.32
C GLY A 20 9.93 -20.17 31.12
N SER A 21 9.86 -18.84 31.24
CA SER A 21 8.88 -18.08 30.51
C SER A 21 8.89 -18.62 29.09
N SER A 22 8.00 -19.59 28.81
CA SER A 22 7.67 -20.03 27.48
C SER A 22 7.05 -18.78 26.91
N SER A 23 7.92 -17.97 26.31
CA SER A 23 7.58 -16.82 25.52
C SER A 23 6.50 -17.33 24.60
N TYR A 24 5.26 -16.91 24.87
CA TYR A 24 4.16 -17.10 23.97
C TYR A 24 4.69 -16.87 22.57
N ARG A 25 4.73 -17.93 21.76
CA ARG A 25 5.02 -17.82 20.35
C ARG A 25 3.79 -17.21 19.69
N GLN A 26 3.52 -15.94 19.99
CA GLN A 26 2.75 -15.02 19.17
C GLN A 26 3.62 -14.69 17.93
N GLY A 27 3.99 -15.73 17.18
CA GLY A 27 4.92 -15.63 16.08
C GLY A 27 4.20 -15.26 14.80
N GLY A 28 4.25 -13.97 14.43
CA GLY A 28 4.00 -13.50 13.07
C GLY A 28 2.58 -13.01 12.77
N THR A 29 1.54 -13.77 13.08
CA THR A 29 0.19 -13.48 12.53
C THR A 29 -0.59 -12.39 13.24
N SER A 30 -0.44 -12.20 14.55
CA SER A 30 -1.29 -11.26 15.31
C SER A 30 -1.02 -9.79 14.97
N ILE A 31 0.26 -9.40 14.85
CA ILE A 31 0.63 -8.00 14.63
C ILE A 31 0.23 -7.57 13.22
N TYR A 32 0.52 -8.38 12.19
CA TYR A 32 0.09 -8.10 10.83
C TYR A 32 -1.43 -8.15 10.65
N PHE A 33 -2.14 -9.04 11.35
CA PHE A 33 -3.61 -9.09 11.25
C PHE A 33 -4.27 -7.85 11.86
N THR A 34 -3.84 -7.44 13.06
CA THR A 34 -4.32 -6.21 13.70
C THR A 34 -3.93 -4.97 12.90
N GLN A 35 -2.69 -4.92 12.38
CA GLN A 35 -2.22 -3.83 11.54
C GLN A 35 -2.97 -3.76 10.20
N LEU A 36 -3.29 -4.91 9.59
CA LEU A 36 -4.07 -5.00 8.36
C LEU A 36 -5.50 -4.52 8.56
N GLY A 37 -6.15 -4.90 9.67
CA GLY A 37 -7.50 -4.44 10.00
C GLY A 37 -7.56 -2.93 10.14
N HIS A 38 -6.62 -2.35 10.89
CA HIS A 38 -6.51 -0.90 11.04
C HIS A 38 -6.22 -0.21 9.69
N LEU A 39 -5.31 -0.75 8.88
CA LEU A 39 -4.95 -0.19 7.58
C LEU A 39 -6.14 -0.22 6.59
N LYS A 40 -6.91 -1.31 6.58
CA LYS A 40 -8.14 -1.41 5.79
C LYS A 40 -9.18 -0.38 6.22
N HIS A 41 -9.40 -0.25 7.52
CA HIS A 41 -10.34 0.74 8.04
C HIS A 41 -9.92 2.17 7.65
N GLN A 42 -8.64 2.53 7.78
CA GLN A 42 -8.14 3.84 7.35
C GLN A 42 -8.28 4.05 5.83
N ALA A 43 -8.03 3.01 5.03
CA ALA A 43 -8.19 3.07 3.58
C ALA A 43 -9.66 3.25 3.17
N GLU A 44 -10.61 2.62 3.88
CA GLU A 44 -12.05 2.80 3.70
C GLU A 44 -12.50 4.23 4.06
N LEU A 45 -11.87 4.84 5.07
CA LEU A 45 -12.04 6.27 5.39
C LEU A 45 -11.38 7.21 4.36
N GLY A 46 -10.66 6.66 3.38
CA GLY A 46 -10.01 7.42 2.33
C GLY A 46 -8.65 7.98 2.72
N ASP A 47 -7.91 7.37 3.64
CA ASP A 47 -6.52 7.76 3.87
C ASP A 47 -5.65 7.31 2.67
N PRO A 48 -5.08 8.25 1.89
CA PRO A 48 -4.27 7.90 0.72
C PRO A 48 -3.00 7.14 1.07
N ASN A 49 -2.42 7.34 2.27
CA ASN A 49 -1.25 6.59 2.70
C ASN A 49 -1.65 5.14 3.02
N ALA A 50 -2.77 4.94 3.71
CA ALA A 50 -3.27 3.60 4.01
C ALA A 50 -3.63 2.83 2.73
N GLN A 51 -4.29 3.49 1.78
CA GLN A 51 -4.56 2.93 0.45
C GLN A 51 -3.26 2.57 -0.28
N PHE A 52 -2.27 3.47 -0.30
CA PHE A 52 -0.97 3.17 -0.90
C PHE A 52 -0.27 1.97 -0.24
N MET A 53 -0.30 1.88 1.09
CA MET A 53 0.29 0.76 1.82
C MET A 53 -0.43 -0.56 1.55
N LEU A 54 -1.76 -0.56 1.42
CA LEU A 54 -2.51 -1.76 0.97
C LEU A 54 -2.14 -2.15 -0.45
N GLY A 55 -1.95 -1.17 -1.34
CA GLY A 55 -1.43 -1.40 -2.68
C GLY A 55 -0.08 -2.13 -2.67
N ASN A 56 0.88 -1.66 -1.86
CA ASN A 56 2.17 -2.31 -1.69
C ASN A 56 2.04 -3.73 -1.13
N LEU A 57 1.13 -3.93 -0.17
CA LEU A 57 0.90 -5.21 0.47
C LEU A 57 0.34 -6.26 -0.50
N TYR A 58 -0.57 -5.86 -1.38
CA TYR A 58 -1.10 -6.74 -2.42
C TYR A 58 -0.14 -6.93 -3.60
N LEU A 59 0.72 -5.94 -3.87
CA LEU A 59 1.78 -6.03 -4.88
C LEU A 59 2.89 -7.00 -4.44
N SER A 60 3.32 -6.94 -3.18
CA SER A 60 4.39 -7.75 -2.62
C SER A 60 4.11 -8.09 -1.16
N PRO A 61 3.32 -9.14 -0.90
CA PRO A 61 2.98 -9.53 0.47
C PRO A 61 4.20 -10.10 1.21
N PRO A 62 4.35 -9.84 2.52
CA PRO A 62 5.37 -10.49 3.34
C PRO A 62 5.19 -12.02 3.35
N LYS A 63 6.31 -12.74 3.27
CA LYS A 63 6.36 -14.21 3.13
C LYS A 63 5.72 -14.96 4.31
N ASP A 64 5.65 -14.34 5.48
CA ASP A 64 5.14 -14.88 6.73
C ASP A 64 3.68 -14.49 7.02
N THR A 65 2.96 -13.98 6.02
CA THR A 65 1.55 -13.60 6.14
C THR A 65 0.64 -14.52 5.31
N SER A 66 -0.65 -14.56 5.66
CA SER A 66 -1.68 -15.25 4.88
C SER A 66 -2.14 -14.47 3.63
N ILE A 67 -1.56 -13.30 3.39
CA ILE A 67 -1.94 -12.42 2.29
C ILE A 67 -1.33 -12.94 1.01
N ARG A 68 -2.16 -13.14 -0.01
CA ARG A 68 -1.72 -13.55 -1.35
C ARG A 68 -1.53 -12.32 -2.22
N GLN A 69 -0.53 -12.38 -3.10
CA GLN A 69 -0.31 -11.35 -4.11
C GLN A 69 -1.57 -11.24 -4.98
N ASN A 70 -1.98 -10.01 -5.24
CA ASN A 70 -3.09 -9.71 -6.12
C ASN A 70 -2.84 -8.36 -6.80
N LEU A 71 -2.40 -8.41 -8.06
CA LEU A 71 -1.99 -7.21 -8.78
C LEU A 71 -3.18 -6.30 -9.11
N GLU A 72 -4.35 -6.85 -9.41
CA GLU A 72 -5.57 -6.07 -9.67
C GLU A 72 -5.98 -5.25 -8.42
N LYS A 73 -5.97 -5.88 -7.24
CA LYS A 73 -6.22 -5.17 -5.97
C LYS A 73 -5.18 -4.10 -5.70
N ALA A 74 -3.91 -4.36 -6.04
CA ALA A 74 -2.87 -3.35 -5.88
C ALA A 74 -3.14 -2.13 -6.77
N VAL A 75 -3.56 -2.33 -8.01
CA VAL A 75 -3.99 -1.26 -8.93
C VAL A 75 -5.15 -0.48 -8.33
N ASP A 76 -6.19 -1.15 -7.84
CA ASP A 76 -7.37 -0.50 -7.27
C ASP A 76 -6.99 0.42 -6.09
N TYR A 77 -6.17 -0.08 -5.17
CA TYR A 77 -5.72 0.70 -4.03
C TYR A 77 -4.79 1.86 -4.42
N TYR A 78 -3.88 1.64 -5.38
CA TYR A 78 -3.07 2.74 -5.89
C TYR A 78 -3.92 3.78 -6.60
N PHE A 79 -4.94 3.39 -7.36
CA PHE A 79 -5.85 4.32 -8.02
C PHE A 79 -6.57 5.20 -6.97
N GLN A 80 -7.13 4.59 -5.93
CA GLN A 80 -7.77 5.33 -4.84
C GLN A 80 -6.82 6.33 -4.14
N ALA A 81 -5.57 5.95 -3.91
CA ALA A 81 -4.57 6.85 -3.36
C ALA A 81 -4.19 7.96 -4.35
N ALA A 82 -4.06 7.62 -5.64
CA ALA A 82 -3.63 8.53 -6.70
C ALA A 82 -4.66 9.63 -7.00
N ILE A 83 -5.97 9.31 -6.98
CA ILE A 83 -7.04 10.32 -7.13
C ILE A 83 -7.07 11.33 -5.98
N ARG A 84 -6.45 10.99 -4.84
CA ARG A 84 -6.22 11.88 -3.69
C ARG A 84 -4.83 12.50 -3.69
N ASN A 85 -4.19 12.51 -4.87
CA ASN A 85 -2.91 13.12 -5.13
C ASN A 85 -1.72 12.48 -4.37
N HIS A 86 -1.75 11.18 -4.12
CA HIS A 86 -0.61 10.46 -3.55
C HIS A 86 0.48 10.17 -4.60
N ALA A 87 1.61 10.87 -4.52
CA ALA A 87 2.69 10.82 -5.52
C ALA A 87 3.22 9.40 -5.77
N GLY A 88 3.48 8.63 -4.70
CA GLY A 88 3.99 7.26 -4.85
C GLY A 88 2.99 6.31 -5.52
N ALA A 89 1.69 6.58 -5.36
CA ALA A 89 0.66 5.75 -5.96
C ALA A 89 0.50 6.06 -7.46
N GLN A 90 0.55 7.36 -7.81
CA GLN A 90 0.62 7.81 -9.21
C GLN A 90 1.81 7.17 -9.93
N TYR A 91 3.00 7.20 -9.32
CA TYR A 91 4.19 6.55 -9.91
C TYR A 91 4.01 5.03 -10.06
N ASN A 92 3.52 4.34 -9.02
CA ASN A 92 3.32 2.89 -9.09
C ASN A 92 2.27 2.49 -10.14
N LEU A 93 1.20 3.26 -10.32
CA LEU A 93 0.26 3.05 -11.44
C LEU A 93 0.95 3.19 -12.79
N GLY A 94 1.80 4.20 -12.96
CA GLY A 94 2.60 4.37 -14.18
C GLY A 94 3.44 3.13 -14.48
N VAL A 95 4.11 2.58 -13.46
CA VAL A 95 4.88 1.33 -13.60
C VAL A 95 3.98 0.14 -13.94
N MET A 96 2.81 0.03 -13.33
CA MET A 96 1.89 -1.10 -13.58
C MET A 96 1.33 -1.07 -15.00
N TYR A 97 0.94 0.09 -15.52
CA TYR A 97 0.54 0.25 -16.92
C TYR A 97 1.70 0.04 -17.89
N TYR A 98 2.92 0.47 -17.54
CA TYR A 98 4.10 0.23 -18.38
C TYR A 98 4.41 -1.27 -18.54
N ARG A 99 4.11 -2.08 -17.52
CA ARG A 99 4.44 -3.52 -17.47
C ARG A 99 3.25 -4.44 -17.72
N GLY A 100 2.04 -3.91 -17.89
CA GLY A 100 0.81 -4.71 -17.91
C GLY A 100 0.60 -5.55 -16.64
N SER A 101 1.01 -5.03 -15.47
CA SER A 101 0.90 -5.75 -14.19
C SER A 101 -0.44 -5.46 -13.54
N GLY A 102 -1.36 -6.43 -13.51
CA GLY A 102 -2.70 -6.25 -12.91
C GLY A 102 -3.65 -5.33 -13.70
N VAL A 103 -3.18 -4.78 -14.81
CA VAL A 103 -3.90 -4.01 -15.83
C VAL A 103 -3.32 -4.36 -17.20
N SER A 104 -4.05 -4.09 -18.28
CA SER A 104 -3.48 -4.18 -19.62
C SER A 104 -2.34 -3.19 -19.79
N GLU A 105 -1.28 -3.60 -20.49
CA GLU A 105 -0.16 -2.72 -20.80
C GLU A 105 -0.63 -1.51 -21.63
N SER A 106 -0.21 -0.32 -21.25
CA SER A 106 -0.47 0.91 -21.99
C SER A 106 0.61 1.95 -21.68
N LYS A 107 1.47 2.21 -22.67
CA LYS A 107 2.52 3.24 -22.59
C LYS A 107 1.92 4.64 -22.46
N MET A 108 0.81 4.88 -23.14
CA MET A 108 0.06 6.14 -23.06
C MET A 108 -0.41 6.37 -21.62
N MET A 109 -1.12 5.41 -21.01
CA MET A 109 -1.56 5.53 -19.62
C MET A 109 -0.40 5.57 -18.62
N ALA A 110 0.69 4.85 -18.89
CA ALA A 110 1.90 4.97 -18.07
C ALA A 110 2.43 6.41 -18.06
N SER A 111 2.50 7.05 -19.23
CA SER A 111 2.97 8.43 -19.36
C SER A 111 2.07 9.43 -18.61
N VAL A 112 0.75 9.22 -18.64
CA VAL A 112 -0.24 9.99 -17.88
C VAL A 112 0.08 9.95 -16.38
N TRP A 113 0.22 8.76 -15.82
CA TRP A 113 0.45 8.58 -14.39
C TRP A 113 1.82 9.08 -13.95
N PHE A 114 2.86 8.90 -14.77
CA PHE A 114 4.18 9.49 -14.50
C PHE A 114 4.15 11.02 -14.55
N LYS A 115 3.42 11.61 -15.51
CA LYS A 115 3.29 13.07 -15.58
C LYS A 115 2.59 13.63 -14.34
N LEU A 116 1.50 13.00 -13.89
CA LEU A 116 0.83 13.36 -12.63
C LEU A 116 1.77 13.24 -11.42
N ALA A 117 2.57 12.17 -11.35
CA ALA A 117 3.54 11.98 -10.27
C ALA A 117 4.67 13.04 -10.27
N ALA A 118 5.15 13.44 -11.46
CA ALA A 118 6.18 14.46 -11.63
C ALA A 118 5.68 15.88 -11.29
N ASP A 119 4.41 16.17 -11.61
CA ASP A 119 3.78 17.46 -11.34
C ASP A 119 3.24 17.56 -9.90
N ASN A 120 3.29 16.47 -9.13
CA ASN A 120 2.82 16.43 -7.76
C ASN A 120 3.65 17.37 -6.86
N LYS A 121 2.95 18.22 -6.10
CA LYS A 121 3.55 19.24 -5.23
C LYS A 121 3.90 18.74 -3.82
N SER A 122 3.69 17.47 -3.52
CA SER A 122 3.97 16.90 -2.19
C SER A 122 5.48 16.93 -1.87
N PRO A 123 5.89 17.43 -0.69
CA PRO A 123 7.30 17.52 -0.31
C PRO A 123 7.99 16.16 -0.15
N VAL A 124 7.24 15.09 0.09
CA VAL A 124 7.75 13.70 0.20
C VAL A 124 8.16 13.14 -1.17
N ALA A 125 7.79 13.81 -2.27
CA ALA A 125 7.88 13.26 -3.62
C ALA A 125 9.19 13.55 -4.36
N LYS A 126 10.24 14.15 -3.77
CA LYS A 126 11.42 14.57 -4.56
C LYS A 126 12.11 13.42 -5.31
N SER A 127 12.19 12.23 -4.72
CA SER A 127 12.71 11.02 -5.38
C SER A 127 11.73 10.46 -6.41
N VAL A 128 10.44 10.40 -6.05
CA VAL A 128 9.35 9.95 -6.95
C VAL A 128 9.28 10.81 -8.20
N LYS A 129 9.37 12.13 -8.04
CA LYS A 129 9.37 13.11 -9.12
C LYS A 129 10.49 12.84 -10.11
N ARG A 130 11.74 12.71 -9.64
CA ARG A 130 12.88 12.42 -10.53
C ARG A 130 12.68 11.10 -11.28
N ASN A 131 12.25 10.04 -10.59
CA ASN A 131 12.01 8.74 -11.22
C ASN A 131 10.89 8.84 -12.28
N ALA A 132 9.81 9.54 -11.96
CA ALA A 132 8.69 9.76 -12.87
C ALA A 132 9.11 10.60 -14.10
N GLU A 133 9.91 11.65 -13.92
CA GLU A 133 10.46 12.45 -15.02
C GLU A 133 11.34 11.61 -15.95
N THR A 134 12.21 10.77 -15.40
CA THR A 134 13.04 9.85 -16.19
C THR A 134 12.19 8.84 -16.98
N SER A 135 11.20 8.22 -16.33
CA SER A 135 10.28 7.29 -17.01
C SER A 135 9.44 7.98 -18.09
N LEU A 136 9.04 9.24 -17.85
CA LEU A 136 8.30 10.03 -18.81
C LEU A 136 9.16 10.38 -20.04
N GLN A 137 10.42 10.74 -19.84
CA GLN A 137 11.34 11.04 -20.95
C GLN A 137 11.50 9.83 -21.88
N ASP A 138 11.74 8.64 -21.33
CA ASP A 138 11.83 7.39 -22.09
C ASP A 138 10.54 7.08 -22.87
N LEU A 139 9.37 7.40 -22.31
CA LEU A 139 8.09 7.20 -22.98
C LEU A 139 7.81 8.25 -24.06
N GLN A 140 8.27 9.48 -23.89
CA GLN A 140 8.08 10.54 -24.90
C GLN A 140 8.74 10.20 -26.23
N GLU A 141 9.83 9.44 -26.24
CA GLU A 141 10.46 8.97 -27.48
C GLU A 141 9.70 7.81 -28.13
N LYS A 142 8.94 7.05 -27.34
CA LYS A 142 8.21 5.85 -27.77
C LYS A 142 6.78 6.12 -28.25
N LEU A 143 6.17 7.20 -27.76
CA LEU A 143 4.78 7.55 -28.06
C LEU A 143 4.65 8.36 -29.35
N SER A 144 3.59 8.07 -30.11
CA SER A 144 3.20 8.88 -31.27
C SER A 144 2.74 10.28 -30.83
N THR A 145 2.62 11.21 -31.79
CA THR A 145 2.09 12.54 -31.52
C THR A 145 0.64 12.46 -31.03
N GLU A 146 -0.16 11.58 -31.63
CA GLU A 146 -1.56 11.35 -31.27
C GLU A 146 -1.69 10.82 -29.84
N GLU A 147 -0.89 9.82 -29.47
CA GLU A 147 -0.90 9.27 -28.10
C GLU A 147 -0.50 10.32 -27.06
N LYS A 148 0.44 11.22 -27.38
CA LYS A 148 0.82 12.34 -26.49
C LYS A 148 -0.32 13.34 -26.32
N VAL A 149 -1.05 13.65 -27.39
CA VAL A 149 -2.22 14.53 -27.34
C VAL A 149 -3.33 13.90 -26.49
N GLU A 150 -3.60 12.62 -26.71
CA GLU A 150 -4.59 11.86 -25.94
C GLU A 150 -4.23 11.80 -24.45
N ALA A 151 -2.97 11.51 -24.12
CA ALA A 151 -2.48 11.53 -22.73
C ALA A 151 -2.72 12.88 -22.05
N ASN A 152 -2.43 13.99 -22.74
CA ASN A 152 -2.66 15.33 -22.20
C ASN A 152 -4.15 15.64 -22.00
N GLN A 153 -5.00 15.21 -22.94
CA GLN A 153 -6.46 15.35 -22.82
C GLN A 153 -7.01 14.54 -21.64
N TRP A 154 -6.48 13.33 -21.43
CA TRP A 154 -6.82 12.50 -20.29
C TRP A 154 -6.44 13.21 -18.98
N ILE A 155 -5.22 13.75 -18.88
CA ILE A 155 -4.74 14.48 -17.69
C ILE A 155 -5.66 15.67 -17.39
N ALA A 156 -6.03 16.46 -18.40
CA ALA A 156 -6.94 17.59 -18.22
C ALA A 156 -8.30 17.13 -17.68
N THR A 157 -8.90 16.13 -18.32
CA THR A 157 -10.20 15.57 -17.91
C THR A 157 -10.16 14.98 -16.50
N PHE A 158 -9.08 14.27 -16.17
CA PHE A 158 -8.86 13.70 -14.85
C PHE A 158 -8.71 14.79 -13.77
N ASN A 159 -7.94 15.85 -14.06
CA ASN A 159 -7.76 16.97 -13.14
C ASN A 159 -9.06 17.74 -12.90
N ASP A 160 -9.86 17.95 -13.95
CA ASP A 160 -11.20 18.54 -13.81
C ASP A 160 -12.10 17.66 -12.96
N TRP A 161 -12.10 16.35 -13.21
CA TRP A 161 -12.88 15.38 -12.45
C TRP A 161 -12.49 15.34 -10.96
N ILE A 162 -11.19 15.26 -10.62
CA ILE A 162 -10.76 15.29 -9.20
C ILE A 162 -11.09 16.64 -8.54
N SER A 163 -11.10 17.75 -9.29
CA SER A 163 -11.44 19.07 -8.76
C SER A 163 -12.92 19.19 -8.40
N SER A 164 -13.79 18.44 -9.09
CA SER A 164 -15.23 18.36 -8.81
C SER A 164 -15.57 17.59 -7.53
N LYS A 165 -14.57 17.03 -6.83
CA LYS A 165 -14.68 16.24 -5.58
C LYS A 165 -15.60 15.02 -5.67
N ASN A 166 -15.82 14.49 -6.87
CA ASN A 166 -16.71 13.35 -7.09
C ASN A 166 -16.02 11.99 -6.84
N TYR A 167 -15.33 11.86 -5.71
CA TYR A 167 -14.48 10.70 -5.38
C TYR A 167 -15.27 9.42 -5.05
N ARG A 168 -16.59 9.53 -4.80
CA ARG A 168 -17.44 8.43 -4.29
C ARG A 168 -17.82 7.39 -5.36
N THR A 169 -17.74 7.73 -6.63
CA THR A 169 -18.09 6.84 -7.76
C THR A 169 -16.87 6.51 -8.63
N ALA A 170 -15.67 6.79 -8.13
CA ALA A 170 -14.42 6.66 -8.84
C ALA A 170 -14.07 5.19 -9.15
N LYS A 171 -14.53 4.68 -10.28
CA LYS A 171 -13.90 3.52 -10.92
C LYS A 171 -12.91 4.03 -11.96
N LEU A 172 -11.84 3.26 -12.20
CA LEU A 172 -11.00 3.45 -13.38
C LEU A 172 -11.93 3.60 -14.60
N PRO A 173 -11.77 4.64 -15.43
CA PRO A 173 -12.52 4.73 -16.67
C PRO A 173 -12.32 3.42 -17.45
N SER A 174 -13.40 2.70 -17.73
CA SER A 174 -13.34 1.56 -18.62
C SER A 174 -13.07 2.11 -20.02
N LEU A 175 -11.90 1.79 -20.56
CA LEU A 175 -11.54 2.10 -21.94
C LEU A 175 -12.44 1.24 -22.85
N SER A 176 -13.22 1.89 -23.72
CA SER A 176 -13.96 1.24 -24.81
C SER A 176 -13.02 0.89 -25.95
#